data_AF-A0AA39JSP8-F1
#
_entry.id   AF-A0AA39JSP8-F1
#
_cell.length_a   1.000
_cell.length_b   1.000
_cell.length_c   1.000
_cell.angle_alpha   90.00
_cell.angle_beta   90.00
_cell.angle_gamma   90.00
#
_symmetry.space_group_name_H-M   'P 1'
#
loop_
_entity.id
_entity.type
_entity.pdbx_description
1 polymer ?
#
loop_
_entity_poly.entity_id
_entity_poly.type
_entity_poly.pdbx_seq_one_letter_code
_entity_poly.pdbx_strand_id
1 'polypeptide(L)'
;MESAASLSRDSSMSSARDDLPILKMMPEISTYIFSWIENANERISFPDTPWIISQVCRRWRDIALSCPELCSHVCVHKPRTFNFSGRVHQLETFLIRSQSYPLYVWYADDGDPNAHLWDVLLDHCDHWHTLELFLSAPDFARRLPKPQRHSLPLLERLQILQHFYKTDTTFVLNESVLDAFDTATRLHDIYLVGFQSPSSINFHWSQLTRIDLVCGSPQDGINILRKTPNLEWLSVNDSPYSFSLRDAPIIHTSLRSAI
;
A
#
# COMPACT_ATOMS: atom_id res chain seq x y z
N MET A 1 11.11 -64.16 44.71
CA MET A 1 12.38 -63.41 44.78
C MET A 1 12.40 -62.53 43.56
N GLU A 2 12.47 -61.20 43.79
CA GLU A 2 12.73 -60.13 42.81
C GLU A 2 11.72 -59.91 41.65
N SER A 3 11.46 -58.69 41.18
CA SER A 3 11.70 -57.32 41.66
C SER A 3 10.86 -56.40 40.76
N ALA A 4 10.40 -55.29 41.31
CA ALA A 4 9.79 -54.19 40.58
C ALA A 4 10.82 -53.49 39.67
N ALA A 5 10.38 -53.04 38.50
CA ALA A 5 11.06 -51.99 37.74
C ALA A 5 10.02 -51.12 37.02
N SER A 6 9.64 -50.04 37.69
CA SER A 6 8.94 -48.89 37.16
C SER A 6 9.82 -48.16 36.14
N LEU A 7 9.43 -48.14 34.87
CA LEU A 7 10.01 -47.27 33.85
C LEU A 7 9.40 -45.87 33.99
N SER A 8 10.18 -45.00 34.63
CA SER A 8 9.99 -43.56 34.72
C SER A 8 9.81 -42.95 33.32
N ARG A 9 8.67 -42.29 33.08
CA ARG A 9 8.47 -41.43 31.92
C ARG A 9 9.39 -40.21 32.03
N ASP A 10 10.21 -40.04 31.00
CA ASP A 10 11.06 -38.87 30.76
C ASP A 10 10.28 -37.56 30.97
N SER A 11 10.59 -36.90 32.09
CA SER A 11 10.12 -35.56 32.45
C SER A 11 11.15 -34.48 32.07
N SER A 12 12.24 -34.86 31.40
CA SER A 12 13.37 -33.97 31.07
C SER A 12 13.20 -33.17 29.77
N MET A 13 12.30 -33.56 28.85
CA MET A 13 12.09 -32.85 27.58
C MET A 13 11.18 -31.61 27.66
N SER A 14 10.56 -31.35 28.82
CA SER A 14 9.66 -30.19 28.98
C SER A 14 10.41 -28.90 29.33
N SER A 15 11.48 -28.96 30.13
CA SER A 15 12.11 -27.73 30.67
C SER A 15 12.99 -26.98 29.65
N ALA A 16 13.59 -27.70 28.68
CA ALA A 16 14.49 -27.08 27.71
C ALA A 16 13.77 -26.23 26.64
N ARG A 17 12.44 -26.38 26.49
CA ARG A 17 11.66 -25.60 25.52
C ARG A 17 11.32 -24.20 26.02
N ASP A 18 11.24 -23.98 27.33
CA ASP A 18 10.85 -22.70 27.91
C ASP A 18 12.01 -21.70 28.02
N ASP A 19 13.25 -22.15 27.82
CA ASP A 19 14.46 -21.33 27.93
C ASP A 19 15.00 -20.78 26.61
N LEU A 20 14.30 -20.96 25.48
CA LEU A 20 14.69 -20.34 24.21
C LEU A 20 14.59 -18.79 24.33
N PRO A 21 15.68 -18.03 24.08
CA PRO A 21 15.67 -16.57 24.17
C PRO A 21 14.59 -15.90 23.29
N ILE A 22 14.29 -16.52 22.15
CA ILE A 22 13.20 -16.12 21.24
C ILE A 22 11.81 -16.16 21.90
N LEU A 23 11.62 -17.01 22.90
CA LEU A 23 10.39 -17.12 23.69
C LEU A 23 10.37 -16.19 24.91
N LYS A 24 11.43 -15.42 25.18
CA LYS A 24 11.49 -14.42 26.27
C LYS A 24 11.38 -12.98 25.75
N MET A 25 11.38 -12.80 24.43
CA MET A 25 11.36 -11.47 23.81
C MET A 25 9.97 -10.81 23.95
N MET A 26 9.94 -9.56 24.41
CA MET A 26 8.70 -8.81 24.60
C MET A 26 7.88 -8.71 23.30
N PRO A 27 6.54 -8.82 23.36
CA PRO A 27 5.67 -8.72 22.19
C PRO A 27 5.94 -7.51 21.29
N GLU A 28 6.30 -6.37 21.90
CA GLU A 28 6.59 -5.11 21.23
C GLU A 28 7.85 -5.17 20.36
N ILE A 29 8.87 -5.92 20.79
CA ILE A 29 10.08 -6.14 19.98
C ILE A 29 9.78 -7.15 18.88
N SER A 30 8.93 -8.16 19.15
CA SER A 30 8.48 -9.11 18.13
C SER A 30 7.71 -8.41 17.02
N THR A 31 6.71 -7.58 17.35
CA THR A 31 5.94 -6.80 16.37
C THR A 31 6.83 -5.84 15.59
N TYR A 32 7.77 -5.18 16.28
CA TYR A 32 8.78 -4.36 15.61
C TYR A 32 9.55 -5.18 14.58
N ILE A 33 10.18 -6.30 14.97
CA ILE A 33 10.91 -7.17 14.01
C ILE A 33 10.01 -7.65 12.86
N PHE A 34 8.75 -7.98 13.14
CA PHE A 34 7.81 -8.44 12.11
C PHE A 34 7.55 -7.36 11.06
N SER A 35 7.46 -6.08 11.45
CA SER A 35 7.34 -4.97 10.48
C SER A 35 8.54 -4.83 9.54
N TRP A 36 9.74 -5.27 9.96
CA TRP A 36 10.93 -5.28 9.10
C TRP A 36 10.89 -6.40 8.06
N ILE A 37 10.16 -7.50 8.32
CA ILE A 37 10.03 -8.62 7.37
C ILE A 37 9.26 -8.19 6.12
N GLU A 38 8.25 -7.34 6.29
CA GLU A 38 7.47 -6.77 5.19
C GLU A 38 8.34 -5.84 4.32
N ASN A 39 9.18 -5.02 4.94
CA ASN A 39 10.07 -4.10 4.23
C ASN A 39 11.25 -4.79 3.53
N ALA A 40 11.79 -5.87 4.09
CA ALA A 40 13.00 -6.52 3.58
C ALA A 40 12.75 -7.46 2.38
N ASN A 41 11.50 -7.78 2.07
CA ASN A 41 11.19 -8.84 1.13
C ASN A 41 10.08 -8.42 0.17
N GLU A 42 10.47 -7.74 -0.90
CA GLU A 42 9.62 -7.49 -2.09
C GLU A 42 9.02 -8.79 -2.67
N ARG A 43 9.54 -9.95 -2.25
CA ARG A 43 9.09 -11.29 -2.65
C ARG A 43 8.02 -11.90 -1.75
N ILE A 44 7.80 -11.35 -0.55
CA ILE A 44 6.70 -11.72 0.37
C ILE A 44 5.59 -10.69 0.14
N SER A 45 4.70 -11.01 -0.78
CA SER A 45 3.57 -10.18 -1.16
C SER A 45 2.30 -11.03 -0.99
N PHE A 46 1.25 -10.46 -0.38
CA PHE A 46 -0.07 -11.03 -0.01
C PHE A 46 -0.24 -12.51 0.36
N PRO A 47 -1.11 -12.78 1.33
CA PRO A 47 -1.17 -12.21 2.67
C PRO A 47 -0.35 -13.13 3.56
N ASP A 48 0.91 -13.38 3.25
CA ASP A 48 1.63 -14.47 3.91
C ASP A 48 2.37 -14.02 5.17
N THR A 49 2.69 -12.75 5.38
CA THR A 49 3.62 -12.34 6.46
C THR A 49 3.13 -12.75 7.86
N PRO A 50 1.92 -12.37 8.33
CA PRO A 50 1.44 -12.83 9.64
C PRO A 50 1.27 -14.35 9.67
N TRP A 51 0.96 -14.99 8.54
CA TRP A 51 0.76 -16.43 8.47
C TRP A 51 2.08 -17.19 8.58
N ILE A 52 3.13 -16.77 7.88
CA ILE A 52 4.50 -17.30 7.96
C ILE A 52 5.01 -17.13 9.39
N ILE A 53 4.88 -15.94 9.96
CA ILE A 53 5.28 -15.66 11.34
C ILE A 53 4.51 -16.57 12.31
N SER A 54 3.21 -16.77 12.06
CA SER A 54 2.37 -17.64 12.89
C SER A 54 2.75 -19.13 12.82
N GLN A 55 3.57 -19.57 11.85
CA GLN A 55 4.01 -20.97 11.78
C GLN A 55 5.22 -21.27 12.68
N VAL A 56 5.92 -20.25 13.22
CA VAL A 56 7.18 -20.44 13.96
C VAL A 56 6.96 -21.12 15.32
N CYS A 57 6.15 -20.53 16.19
CA CYS A 57 5.79 -21.10 17.49
C CYS A 57 4.44 -20.55 17.98
N ARG A 58 3.84 -21.15 19.03
CA ARG A 58 2.54 -20.69 19.57
C ARG A 58 2.59 -19.22 19.99
N ARG A 59 3.64 -18.79 20.69
CA ARG A 59 3.80 -17.40 21.12
C ARG A 59 3.84 -16.41 19.94
N TRP A 60 4.57 -16.74 18.87
CA TRP A 60 4.64 -15.89 17.67
C TRP A 60 3.31 -15.84 16.94
N ARG A 61 2.58 -16.96 16.89
CA ARG A 61 1.20 -16.98 16.40
C ARG A 61 0.30 -16.06 17.21
N ASP A 62 0.34 -16.17 18.53
CA ASP A 62 -0.52 -15.36 19.39
C ASP A 62 -0.22 -13.86 19.23
N ILE A 63 1.06 -13.48 19.14
CA ILE A 63 1.48 -12.09 18.89
C ILE A 63 1.06 -11.63 17.48
N ALA A 64 1.38 -12.41 16.45
CA ALA A 64 1.11 -12.02 15.05
C ALA A 64 -0.39 -11.89 14.76
N LEU A 65 -1.21 -12.75 15.37
CA LEU A 65 -2.67 -12.73 15.17
C LEU A 65 -3.40 -11.71 16.06
N SER A 66 -2.77 -11.24 17.15
CA SER A 66 -3.35 -10.23 18.04
C SER A 66 -2.91 -8.80 17.72
N CYS A 67 -1.97 -8.60 16.80
CA CYS A 67 -1.46 -7.29 16.41
C CYS A 67 -2.17 -6.78 15.13
N PRO A 68 -3.03 -5.76 15.23
CA PRO A 68 -3.78 -5.26 14.07
C PRO A 68 -2.88 -4.63 12.99
N GLU A 69 -1.76 -4.02 13.37
CA GLU A 69 -0.78 -3.40 12.46
C GLU A 69 -0.16 -4.40 11.47
N LEU A 70 0.08 -5.63 11.91
CA LEU A 70 0.60 -6.68 11.01
C LEU A 70 -0.47 -7.16 10.02
N CYS A 71 -1.74 -6.90 10.33
CA CYS A 71 -2.87 -7.17 9.46
C CYS A 71 -3.32 -5.93 8.66
N SER A 72 -2.61 -4.79 8.75
CA SER A 72 -2.99 -3.57 8.02
C SER A 72 -2.21 -3.36 6.72
N HIS A 73 -1.23 -4.21 6.42
CA HIS A 73 -0.40 -4.13 5.22
C HIS A 73 -0.85 -5.15 4.16
N VAL A 74 -1.46 -4.64 3.10
CA VAL A 74 -2.31 -5.38 2.18
C VAL A 74 -1.78 -5.18 0.74
N CYS A 75 -0.90 -6.07 0.27
CA CYS A 75 -0.32 -6.04 -1.10
C CYS A 75 -0.87 -7.07 -2.11
N VAL A 76 -1.89 -6.78 -2.92
CA VAL A 76 -2.44 -7.71 -3.93
C VAL A 76 -1.68 -7.68 -5.25
N HIS A 77 -1.09 -8.81 -5.65
CA HIS A 77 -0.39 -9.00 -6.93
C HIS A 77 -0.89 -10.23 -7.69
N LYS A 78 -0.51 -10.37 -8.96
CA LYS A 78 -0.77 -11.58 -9.75
C LYS A 78 -0.28 -12.83 -9.02
N PRO A 79 -1.14 -13.84 -8.80
CA PRO A 79 -0.71 -15.05 -8.11
C PRO A 79 0.35 -15.79 -8.92
N ARG A 80 1.35 -16.33 -8.22
CA ARG A 80 2.41 -17.17 -8.81
C ARG A 80 1.89 -18.52 -9.29
N THR A 81 0.75 -18.98 -8.75
CA THR A 81 0.10 -20.24 -9.08
C THR A 81 -1.36 -20.00 -9.46
N PHE A 82 -1.94 -20.83 -10.32
CA PHE A 82 -3.32 -20.69 -10.78
C PHE A 82 -4.37 -21.01 -9.69
N ASN A 83 -3.99 -21.19 -8.43
CA ASN A 83 -4.93 -21.53 -7.37
C ASN A 83 -5.44 -20.25 -6.68
N PHE A 84 -6.58 -19.77 -7.16
CA PHE A 84 -7.28 -18.60 -6.64
C PHE A 84 -8.18 -18.92 -5.43
N SER A 85 -8.37 -20.21 -5.11
CA SER A 85 -9.33 -20.63 -4.08
C SER A 85 -8.93 -20.11 -2.70
N GLY A 86 -9.88 -19.49 -2.01
CA GLY A 86 -9.71 -19.01 -0.63
C GLY A 86 -9.04 -17.64 -0.47
N ARG A 87 -8.53 -17.00 -1.53
CA ARG A 87 -7.88 -15.67 -1.42
C ARG A 87 -8.81 -14.59 -0.88
N VAL A 88 -10.08 -14.59 -1.29
CA VAL A 88 -11.11 -13.68 -0.74
C VAL A 88 -11.24 -13.89 0.76
N HIS A 89 -11.43 -15.12 1.20
CA HIS A 89 -11.60 -15.42 2.63
C HIS A 89 -10.35 -15.07 3.46
N GLN A 90 -9.16 -15.28 2.91
CA GLN A 90 -7.91 -14.85 3.53
C GLN A 90 -7.84 -13.34 3.67
N LEU A 91 -8.20 -12.61 2.62
CA LEU A 91 -8.26 -11.15 2.62
C LEU A 91 -9.28 -10.62 3.63
N GLU A 92 -10.51 -11.13 3.62
CA GLU A 92 -11.54 -10.77 4.59
C GLU A 92 -11.05 -11.02 6.02
N THR A 93 -10.43 -12.19 6.29
CA THR A 93 -9.86 -12.49 7.61
C THR A 93 -8.79 -11.49 8.01
N PHE A 94 -7.99 -11.03 7.05
CA PHE A 94 -6.93 -10.05 7.27
C PHE A 94 -7.52 -8.67 7.60
N LEU A 95 -8.51 -8.22 6.82
CA LEU A 95 -9.23 -6.95 7.04
C LEU A 95 -10.02 -6.96 8.35
N ILE A 96 -10.58 -8.09 8.77
CA ILE A 96 -11.23 -8.21 10.08
C ILE A 96 -10.20 -8.05 11.21
N ARG A 97 -8.99 -8.59 11.04
CA ARG A 97 -7.92 -8.51 12.05
C ARG A 97 -7.23 -7.15 12.12
N SER A 98 -7.23 -6.39 11.03
CA SER A 98 -6.71 -5.01 11.04
C SER A 98 -7.57 -4.08 11.90
N GLN A 99 -8.83 -4.45 12.17
CA GLN A 99 -9.77 -3.65 12.97
C GLN A 99 -9.86 -2.21 12.43
N SER A 100 -9.67 -1.21 13.29
CA SER A 100 -9.63 0.21 12.93
C SER A 100 -8.23 0.73 12.59
N TYR A 101 -7.24 -0.17 12.43
CA TYR A 101 -5.88 0.26 12.10
C TYR A 101 -5.83 0.78 10.65
N PRO A 102 -5.17 1.92 10.40
CA PRO A 102 -5.11 2.48 9.06
C PRO A 102 -4.41 1.54 8.08
N LEU A 103 -5.02 1.33 6.92
CA LEU A 103 -4.58 0.34 5.94
C LEU A 103 -3.54 0.91 4.97
N TYR A 104 -2.48 0.15 4.76
CA TYR A 104 -1.60 0.29 3.60
C TYR A 104 -2.06 -0.71 2.55
N VAL A 105 -2.47 -0.22 1.38
CA VAL A 105 -2.93 -1.04 0.28
C VAL A 105 -2.01 -0.85 -0.92
N TRP A 106 -1.44 -1.95 -1.38
CA TRP A 106 -0.73 -2.03 -2.65
C TRP A 106 -1.50 -2.95 -3.57
N TYR A 107 -1.78 -2.53 -4.80
CA TYR A 107 -2.57 -3.33 -5.74
C TYR A 107 -2.02 -3.19 -7.17
N ALA A 108 -1.78 -4.32 -7.82
CA ALA A 108 -1.48 -4.39 -9.25
C ALA A 108 -2.61 -5.09 -10.01
N ASP A 109 -3.07 -4.45 -11.08
CA ASP A 109 -4.18 -4.98 -11.86
C ASP A 109 -3.79 -6.14 -12.80
N ASP A 110 -2.54 -6.26 -13.23
CA ASP A 110 -1.90 -7.43 -13.88
C ASP A 110 -2.77 -8.24 -14.88
N GLY A 111 -3.67 -7.58 -15.64
CA GLY A 111 -4.61 -8.24 -16.57
C GLY A 111 -5.91 -8.77 -15.95
N ASP A 112 -6.30 -8.21 -14.81
CA ASP A 112 -7.53 -8.37 -14.02
C ASP A 112 -7.90 -9.77 -13.44
N PRO A 113 -6.96 -10.68 -13.13
CA PRO A 113 -7.33 -11.94 -12.46
C PRO A 113 -7.78 -11.73 -11.00
N ASN A 114 -7.39 -10.62 -10.38
CA ASN A 114 -7.68 -10.27 -8.98
C ASN A 114 -8.83 -9.26 -8.83
N ALA A 115 -9.58 -8.99 -9.90
CA ALA A 115 -10.80 -8.16 -9.95
C ALA A 115 -11.64 -8.17 -8.66
N HIS A 116 -11.95 -9.38 -8.19
CA HIS A 116 -12.84 -9.63 -7.07
C HIS A 116 -12.20 -9.29 -5.71
N LEU A 117 -10.86 -9.31 -5.60
CA LEU A 117 -10.15 -8.87 -4.39
C LEU A 117 -10.17 -7.34 -4.26
N TRP A 118 -10.18 -6.63 -5.39
CA TRP A 118 -10.33 -5.18 -5.38
C TRP A 118 -11.70 -4.77 -4.81
N ASP A 119 -12.77 -5.47 -5.19
CA ASP A 119 -14.10 -5.16 -4.67
C ASP A 119 -14.15 -5.33 -3.13
N VAL A 120 -13.52 -6.39 -2.60
CA VAL A 120 -13.36 -6.60 -1.14
C VAL A 120 -12.53 -5.50 -0.49
N LEU A 121 -11.43 -5.07 -1.12
CA LEU A 121 -10.63 -3.96 -0.62
C LEU A 121 -11.42 -2.65 -0.56
N LEU A 122 -12.21 -2.39 -1.60
CA LEU A 122 -12.98 -1.17 -1.77
C LEU A 122 -14.07 -1.04 -0.70
N ASP A 123 -14.64 -2.16 -0.24
CA ASP A 123 -15.59 -2.19 0.89
C ASP A 123 -14.97 -1.69 2.22
N HIS A 124 -13.64 -1.62 2.31
CA HIS A 124 -12.88 -1.13 3.48
C HIS A 124 -12.05 0.12 3.16
N CYS A 125 -12.43 0.87 2.12
CA CYS A 125 -11.67 2.05 1.67
C CYS A 125 -11.68 3.23 2.65
N ASP A 126 -12.62 3.24 3.59
CA ASP A 126 -12.70 4.23 4.65
C ASP A 126 -11.50 4.18 5.63
N HIS A 127 -10.84 3.02 5.71
CA HIS A 127 -9.66 2.81 6.54
C HIS A 127 -8.34 3.02 5.78
N TRP A 128 -8.36 3.27 4.47
CA TRP A 128 -7.14 3.42 3.69
C TRP A 128 -6.35 4.66 4.10
N HIS A 129 -5.09 4.46 4.44
CA HIS A 129 -4.13 5.51 4.76
C HIS A 129 -3.12 5.73 3.65
N THR A 130 -2.67 4.64 3.02
CA THR A 130 -1.77 4.67 1.88
C THR A 130 -2.31 3.74 0.82
N LEU A 131 -2.42 4.24 -0.41
CA LEU A 131 -2.86 3.46 -1.56
C LEU A 131 -1.81 3.56 -2.67
N GLU A 132 -1.28 2.41 -3.07
CA GLU A 132 -0.37 2.26 -4.20
C GLU A 132 -1.01 1.40 -5.29
N LEU A 133 -1.21 1.98 -6.47
CA LEU A 133 -1.86 1.33 -7.60
C LEU A 133 -0.90 1.20 -8.77
N PHE A 134 -0.85 0.00 -9.34
CA PHE A 134 -0.17 -0.30 -10.59
C PHE A 134 -1.24 -0.63 -11.62
N LEU A 135 -1.45 0.30 -12.55
CA LEU A 135 -2.53 0.27 -13.54
C LEU A 135 -1.98 -0.11 -14.92
N SER A 136 -2.45 -1.22 -15.45
CA SER A 136 -2.04 -1.80 -16.72
C SER A 136 -3.23 -2.04 -17.66
N ALA A 137 -4.46 -2.08 -17.14
CA ALA A 137 -5.69 -2.36 -17.86
C ALA A 137 -6.61 -1.11 -17.90
N PRO A 138 -7.09 -0.68 -19.08
CA PRO A 138 -7.93 0.51 -19.22
C PRO A 138 -9.24 0.45 -18.42
N ASP A 139 -9.84 -0.73 -18.36
CA ASP A 139 -11.14 -0.91 -17.72
C ASP A 139 -11.06 -0.91 -16.19
N PHE A 140 -9.86 -1.10 -15.61
CA PHE A 140 -9.69 -1.05 -14.16
C PHE A 140 -10.05 0.33 -13.59
N ALA A 141 -9.84 1.39 -14.36
CA ALA A 141 -10.21 2.76 -13.98
C ALA A 141 -11.69 2.89 -13.55
N ARG A 142 -12.58 2.07 -14.11
CA ARG A 142 -14.02 2.07 -13.77
C ARG A 142 -14.32 1.50 -12.38
N ARG A 143 -13.36 0.78 -11.80
CA ARG A 143 -13.42 0.15 -10.47
C ARG A 143 -12.86 1.04 -9.36
N LEU A 144 -12.21 2.16 -9.71
CA LEU A 144 -11.72 3.11 -8.71
C LEU A 144 -12.87 3.62 -7.82
N PRO A 145 -12.54 4.13 -6.61
CA PRO A 145 -13.54 4.68 -5.71
C PRO A 145 -14.43 5.71 -6.42
N LYS A 146 -15.69 5.74 -6.01
CA LYS A 146 -16.69 6.68 -6.56
C LYS A 146 -17.06 7.67 -5.46
N PRO A 147 -16.90 8.99 -5.64
CA PRO A 147 -17.13 9.97 -4.58
C PRO A 147 -18.55 9.92 -4.00
N GLN A 148 -19.54 9.50 -4.79
CA GLN A 148 -20.93 9.37 -4.35
C GLN A 148 -21.20 8.11 -3.50
N ARG A 149 -20.24 7.19 -3.42
CA ARG A 149 -20.39 5.88 -2.75
C ARG A 149 -19.31 5.59 -1.71
N HIS A 150 -18.12 6.14 -1.91
CA HIS A 150 -16.93 5.83 -1.14
C HIS A 150 -16.37 7.13 -0.56
N SER A 151 -15.97 7.07 0.70
CA SER A 151 -15.29 8.15 1.39
C SER A 151 -13.91 7.65 1.80
N LEU A 152 -12.90 8.50 1.62
CA LEU A 152 -11.49 8.17 1.89
C LEU A 152 -10.94 9.07 3.01
N PRO A 153 -11.56 9.08 4.22
CA PRO A 153 -11.30 10.09 5.24
C PRO A 153 -9.91 9.97 5.87
N LEU A 154 -9.24 8.83 5.75
CA LEU A 154 -7.90 8.58 6.31
C LEU A 154 -6.79 8.62 5.26
N LEU A 155 -7.11 8.75 3.97
CA LEU A 155 -6.14 8.61 2.91
C LEU A 155 -5.19 9.81 2.91
N GLU A 156 -3.92 9.55 3.19
CA GLU A 156 -2.86 10.55 3.31
C GLU A 156 -1.87 10.48 2.14
N ARG A 157 -1.66 9.29 1.59
CA ARG A 157 -0.71 9.04 0.51
C ARG A 157 -1.34 8.27 -0.65
N LEU A 158 -1.18 8.78 -1.87
CA LEU A 158 -1.67 8.15 -3.09
C LEU A 158 -0.55 8.00 -4.12
N GLN A 159 -0.30 6.78 -4.54
CA GLN A 159 0.67 6.45 -5.55
C GLN A 159 -0.02 5.71 -6.70
N ILE A 160 0.13 6.21 -7.93
CA ILE A 160 -0.45 5.58 -9.12
C ILE A 160 0.58 5.51 -10.23
N LEU A 161 0.92 4.29 -10.63
CA LEU A 161 1.86 4.01 -11.71
C LEU A 161 1.11 3.40 -12.88
N GLN A 162 1.08 4.11 -14.01
CA GLN A 162 0.56 3.58 -15.25
C GLN A 162 1.67 2.79 -15.97
N HIS A 163 1.48 1.48 -16.15
CA HIS A 163 2.45 0.62 -16.81
C HIS A 163 2.30 0.73 -18.34
N PHE A 164 3.25 1.37 -19.01
CA PHE A 164 3.35 1.36 -20.47
C PHE A 164 3.91 0.00 -20.93
N TYR A 165 3.06 -0.98 -21.23
CA TYR A 165 3.56 -2.17 -21.93
C TYR A 165 4.18 -1.77 -23.27
N LYS A 166 5.37 -2.33 -23.53
CA LYS A 166 6.34 -1.98 -24.58
C LYS A 166 5.89 -2.20 -26.03
N THR A 167 4.60 -2.34 -26.31
CA THR A 167 4.08 -2.57 -27.67
C THR A 167 2.79 -1.82 -27.99
N ASP A 168 2.10 -1.24 -27.01
CA ASP A 168 0.85 -0.51 -27.25
C ASP A 168 0.95 0.91 -26.70
N THR A 169 1.51 1.80 -27.52
CA THR A 169 1.67 3.24 -27.26
C THR A 169 0.32 3.99 -27.24
N THR A 170 -0.81 3.28 -27.15
CA THR A 170 -2.16 3.81 -27.32
C THR A 170 -2.96 3.87 -26.02
N PHE A 171 -2.49 3.25 -24.93
CA PHE A 171 -3.20 3.29 -23.66
C PHE A 171 -3.05 4.66 -22.99
N VAL A 172 -4.12 5.46 -23.05
CA VAL A 172 -4.26 6.70 -22.30
C VAL A 172 -5.38 6.51 -21.29
N LEU A 173 -5.04 6.56 -20.00
CA LEU A 173 -6.03 6.60 -18.93
C LEU A 173 -6.77 7.94 -19.04
N ASN A 174 -8.11 7.92 -19.01
CA ASN A 174 -8.84 9.16 -18.79
C ASN A 174 -8.58 9.62 -17.35
N GLU A 175 -7.77 10.66 -17.16
CA GLU A 175 -7.31 11.10 -15.84
C GLU A 175 -8.44 11.61 -14.94
N SER A 176 -9.59 12.01 -15.50
CA SER A 176 -10.77 12.40 -14.72
C SER A 176 -11.30 11.26 -13.85
N VAL A 177 -10.91 10.01 -14.10
CA VAL A 177 -11.23 8.88 -13.21
C VAL A 177 -10.56 9.04 -11.84
N LEU A 178 -9.50 9.84 -11.74
CA LEU A 178 -8.82 10.14 -10.47
C LEU A 178 -9.59 11.15 -9.62
N ASP A 179 -10.62 11.81 -10.16
CA ASP A 179 -11.58 12.59 -9.38
C ASP A 179 -12.29 11.71 -8.32
N ALA A 180 -12.20 10.38 -8.47
CA ALA A 180 -12.45 9.39 -7.43
C ALA A 180 -11.91 9.75 -6.04
N PHE A 181 -10.74 10.37 -5.99
CA PHE A 181 -10.01 10.67 -4.76
C PHE A 181 -10.29 12.07 -4.21
N ASP A 182 -11.25 12.81 -4.76
CA ASP A 182 -11.67 14.12 -4.23
C ASP A 182 -12.17 14.03 -2.78
N THR A 183 -12.70 12.87 -2.36
CA THR A 183 -13.14 12.66 -0.97
C THR A 183 -12.00 12.50 0.05
N ALA A 184 -10.74 12.44 -0.42
CA ALA A 184 -9.55 12.29 0.41
C ALA A 184 -9.06 13.63 0.98
N THR A 185 -9.76 14.11 2.01
CA THR A 185 -9.50 15.42 2.67
C THR A 185 -8.24 15.47 3.55
N ARG A 186 -7.49 14.37 3.64
CA ARG A 186 -6.18 14.30 4.33
C ARG A 186 -5.01 14.03 3.39
N LEU A 187 -5.30 13.90 2.10
CA LEU A 187 -4.30 13.58 1.09
C LEU A 187 -3.30 14.72 0.98
N HIS A 188 -2.04 14.45 1.27
CA HIS A 188 -0.97 15.45 1.23
C HIS A 188 0.28 14.98 0.49
N ASP A 189 0.36 13.68 0.16
CA ASP A 189 1.46 13.06 -0.57
C ASP A 189 0.94 12.34 -1.81
N ILE A 190 1.42 12.74 -3.00
CA ILE A 190 1.06 12.08 -4.26
C ILE A 190 2.31 11.71 -5.07
N TYR A 191 2.26 10.52 -5.67
CA TYR A 191 3.22 10.07 -6.68
C TYR A 191 2.48 9.55 -7.91
N LEU A 192 2.66 10.21 -9.05
CA LEU A 192 1.94 9.88 -10.29
C LEU A 192 2.94 9.64 -11.42
N VAL A 193 2.76 8.51 -12.14
CA VAL A 193 3.59 8.13 -13.28
C VAL A 193 2.71 7.80 -14.48
N GLY A 194 3.07 8.36 -15.64
CA GLY A 194 2.43 8.06 -16.93
C GLY A 194 1.24 8.92 -17.34
N PHE A 195 0.90 9.94 -16.56
CA PHE A 195 -0.16 10.90 -16.87
C PHE A 195 0.28 11.97 -17.90
N GLN A 196 -0.66 12.46 -18.69
CA GLN A 196 -0.47 13.54 -19.68
C GLN A 196 -0.80 14.93 -19.14
N SER A 197 -1.82 15.07 -18.29
CA SER A 197 -2.29 16.38 -17.81
C SER A 197 -2.77 16.34 -16.35
N PRO A 198 -1.90 15.91 -15.40
CA PRO A 198 -2.29 15.70 -14.01
C PRO A 198 -2.86 16.95 -13.35
N SER A 199 -2.51 18.14 -13.84
CA SER A 199 -3.04 19.41 -13.34
C SER A 199 -4.56 19.56 -13.50
N SER A 200 -5.21 18.77 -14.35
CA SER A 200 -6.65 18.80 -14.62
C SER A 200 -7.48 17.94 -13.66
N ILE A 201 -6.84 17.10 -12.85
CA ILE A 201 -7.52 16.24 -11.89
C ILE A 201 -8.15 17.09 -10.77
N ASN A 202 -9.37 16.74 -10.37
CA ASN A 202 -10.08 17.36 -9.25
C ASN A 202 -9.54 16.83 -7.92
N PHE A 203 -8.33 17.28 -7.57
CA PHE A 203 -7.77 17.13 -6.23
C PHE A 203 -7.90 18.43 -5.45
N HIS A 204 -7.92 18.29 -4.13
CA HIS A 204 -7.62 19.39 -3.22
C HIS A 204 -6.11 19.69 -3.26
N TRP A 205 -5.62 20.30 -4.33
CA TRP A 205 -4.20 20.59 -4.53
C TRP A 205 -3.57 21.44 -3.40
N SER A 206 -4.36 22.26 -2.72
CA SER A 206 -3.87 23.16 -1.67
C SER A 206 -3.41 22.47 -0.39
N GLN A 207 -3.86 21.24 -0.11
CA GLN A 207 -3.41 20.45 1.04
C GLN A 207 -2.14 19.64 0.74
N LEU A 208 -1.70 19.56 -0.52
CA LEU A 208 -0.54 18.77 -0.91
C LEU A 208 0.76 19.42 -0.44
N THR A 209 1.58 18.62 0.25
CA THR A 209 2.91 19.01 0.76
C THR A 209 4.03 18.27 0.03
N ARG A 210 3.74 17.09 -0.53
CA ARG A 210 4.70 16.28 -1.27
C ARG A 210 4.11 15.84 -2.60
N ILE A 211 4.83 16.13 -3.68
CA ILE A 211 4.42 15.80 -5.04
C ILE A 211 5.61 15.22 -5.80
N ASP A 212 5.45 14.01 -6.32
CA ASP A 212 6.38 13.39 -7.25
C ASP A 212 5.66 13.08 -8.57
N LEU A 213 6.11 13.70 -9.66
CA LEU A 213 5.50 13.57 -10.97
C LEU A 213 6.52 13.09 -11.98
N VAL A 214 6.28 11.89 -12.50
CA VAL A 214 7.01 11.32 -13.64
C VAL A 214 6.06 11.28 -14.83
N CYS A 215 5.49 12.44 -15.11
CA CYS A 215 4.35 12.60 -16.00
C CYS A 215 4.04 14.08 -16.27
N GLY A 216 3.28 14.36 -17.35
CA GLY A 216 2.78 15.69 -17.68
C GLY A 216 3.67 16.51 -18.61
N SER A 217 3.12 17.61 -19.12
CA SER A 217 3.88 18.63 -19.83
C SER A 217 4.57 19.60 -18.84
N PRO A 218 5.63 20.33 -19.25
CA PRO A 218 6.20 21.39 -18.41
C PRO A 218 5.16 22.43 -17.95
N GLN A 219 4.12 22.66 -18.78
CA GLN A 219 3.02 23.56 -18.44
C GLN A 219 2.13 22.99 -17.33
N ASP A 220 1.92 21.67 -17.29
CA ASP A 220 1.19 21.01 -16.20
C ASP A 220 1.92 21.15 -14.87
N GLY A 221 3.25 21.00 -14.87
CA GLY A 221 4.07 21.24 -13.68
C GLY A 221 3.86 22.66 -13.14
N ILE A 222 3.89 23.68 -14.01
CA ILE A 222 3.59 25.07 -13.64
C ILE A 222 2.17 25.22 -13.07
N ASN A 223 1.18 24.60 -13.71
CA ASN A 223 -0.21 24.68 -13.24
C ASN A 223 -0.40 24.02 -11.87
N ILE A 224 0.28 22.90 -11.62
CA ILE A 224 0.27 22.21 -10.31
C ILE A 224 0.96 23.08 -9.26
N LEU A 225 2.12 23.65 -9.57
CA LEU A 225 2.81 24.57 -8.67
C LEU A 225 1.93 25.76 -8.27
N ARG A 226 1.12 26.29 -9.19
CA ARG A 226 0.17 27.39 -8.86
C ARG A 226 -0.95 26.95 -7.91
N LYS A 227 -1.33 25.68 -7.93
CA LYS A 227 -2.43 25.14 -7.12
C LYS A 227 -1.99 24.62 -5.74
N THR A 228 -0.70 24.57 -5.46
CA THR A 228 -0.11 23.84 -4.32
C THR A 228 0.67 24.75 -3.35
N PRO A 229 0.05 25.82 -2.78
CA PRO A 229 0.76 26.83 -1.99
C PRO A 229 1.53 26.30 -0.76
N ASN A 230 1.18 25.10 -0.27
CA ASN A 230 1.81 24.47 0.89
C ASN A 230 2.86 23.41 0.52
N LEU A 231 3.29 23.38 -0.74
CA LEU A 231 4.24 22.38 -1.24
C LEU A 231 5.59 22.52 -0.53
N GLU A 232 6.05 21.44 0.09
CA GLU A 232 7.34 21.36 0.78
C GLU A 232 8.39 20.59 -0.02
N TRP A 233 7.95 19.59 -0.78
CA TRP A 233 8.82 18.73 -1.58
C TRP A 233 8.23 18.49 -2.96
N LEU A 234 9.05 18.70 -3.98
CA LEU A 234 8.71 18.48 -5.39
C LEU A 234 9.78 17.63 -6.07
N SER A 235 9.35 16.64 -6.86
CA SER A 235 10.16 15.97 -7.87
C SER A 235 9.42 16.04 -9.20
N VAL A 236 10.10 16.58 -10.23
CA VAL A 236 9.57 16.56 -11.61
C VAL A 236 10.64 15.95 -12.49
N ASN A 237 10.55 14.62 -12.67
CA ASN A 237 11.52 13.92 -13.52
C ASN A 237 11.19 14.19 -14.99
N ASP A 238 12.13 14.88 -15.65
CA ASP A 238 12.02 15.49 -16.97
C ASP A 238 11.37 14.61 -18.05
N SER A 239 10.23 15.10 -18.54
CA SER A 239 9.92 15.10 -19.97
C SER A 239 11.05 15.84 -20.71
N PRO A 240 11.48 15.42 -21.92
CA PRO A 240 12.65 15.98 -22.63
C PRO A 240 12.53 17.45 -23.08
N TYR A 241 11.58 18.21 -22.52
CA TYR A 241 11.23 19.57 -22.92
C TYR A 241 11.51 20.56 -21.79
N SER A 242 12.32 21.58 -22.08
CA SER A 242 12.66 22.66 -21.16
C SER A 242 11.43 23.44 -20.66
N PHE A 243 11.35 23.71 -19.37
CA PHE A 243 10.38 24.66 -18.77
C PHE A 243 10.54 26.06 -19.40
N SER A 244 9.59 26.48 -20.23
CA SER A 244 9.50 27.87 -20.69
C SER A 244 8.57 28.65 -19.76
N LEU A 245 9.12 29.24 -18.71
CA LEU A 245 8.40 30.19 -17.84
C LEU A 245 8.16 31.50 -18.59
N ARG A 246 7.07 31.58 -19.36
CA ARG A 246 6.63 32.86 -19.99
C ARG A 246 5.80 33.75 -19.06
N ASP A 247 5.41 33.23 -17.90
CA ASP A 247 4.54 33.90 -16.94
C ASP A 247 5.31 34.41 -15.72
N ALA A 248 4.63 35.22 -14.89
CA ALA A 248 5.14 35.76 -13.63
C ALA A 248 5.81 34.69 -12.73
N PRO A 249 6.85 35.08 -11.95
CA PRO A 249 7.57 34.13 -11.10
C PRO A 249 6.63 33.45 -10.10
N ILE A 250 6.71 32.12 -10.04
CA ILE A 250 6.00 31.33 -9.04
C ILE A 250 6.88 31.31 -7.79
N ILE A 251 6.36 31.83 -6.68
CA ILE A 251 7.08 31.89 -5.41
C ILE A 251 6.44 30.88 -4.46
N HIS A 252 7.21 29.87 -4.07
CA HIS A 252 6.84 28.92 -3.01
C HIS A 252 7.68 29.21 -1.76
N THR A 253 7.04 29.67 -0.70
CA THR A 253 7.72 29.99 0.57
C THR A 253 7.96 28.74 1.43
N SER A 254 7.19 27.68 1.21
CA SER A 254 7.25 26.44 1.99
C SER A 254 8.14 25.37 1.35
N LEU A 255 8.56 25.57 0.10
CA LEU A 255 9.34 24.59 -0.66
C LEU A 255 10.75 24.45 -0.07
N ARG A 256 11.02 23.27 0.48
CA ARG A 256 12.30 22.92 1.13
C ARG A 256 13.25 22.21 0.18
N SER A 257 12.70 21.43 -0.76
CA SER A 257 13.47 20.63 -1.71
C SER A 257 12.73 20.53 -3.04
N ALA A 258 13.46 20.73 -4.13
CA ALA A 258 13.00 20.49 -5.50
C ALA A 258 14.08 19.72 -6.25
N ILE A 259 13.71 18.59 -6.86
CA ILE A 259 14.60 17.71 -7.64
C ILE A 259 14.08 17.63 -9.07
#